data_AF-A0A2L0N812-F1
#
_entry.id   AF-A0A2L0N812-F1
#
_cell.length_a   1.000
_cell.length_b   1.000
_cell.length_c   1.000
_cell.angle_alpha   90.00
_cell.angle_beta   90.00
_cell.angle_gamma   90.00
#
_symmetry.space_group_name_H-M   'P 1'
#
loop_
_entity.id
_entity.type
_entity.pdbx_description
1 polymer ?
#
loop_
_entity_poly.entity_id
_entity_poly.type
_entity_poly.pdbx_seq_one_letter_code
_entity_poly.pdbx_strand_id
1 'polypeptide(L)'
;MALALTLLVEVPLYTVALTRAGGIRPARAAAAAVLVNLATHPLLWWFLGHGAARSTGSAAAYWTAFGLGEAAVCAVEAALLRPLAGTSLRGPLPWAASGTANAASVLAGLLAGPLITGRW
;
A
#
# COMPACT_ATOMS: atom_id res chain seq x y z
N MET A 1 -11.93 -4.02 8.27
CA MET A 1 -10.88 -5.06 8.43
C MET A 1 -9.71 -4.86 7.47
N ALA A 2 -9.94 -4.46 6.21
CA ALA A 2 -8.86 -4.24 5.22
C ALA A 2 -7.71 -3.36 5.75
N LEU A 3 -8.01 -2.17 6.29
CA LEU A 3 -6.97 -1.27 6.83
C LEU A 3 -6.15 -1.85 7.96
N ALA A 4 -6.76 -2.63 8.85
CA ALA A 4 -6.03 -3.26 9.93
C ALA A 4 -5.03 -4.30 9.39
N LEU A 5 -5.45 -5.09 8.40
CA LEU A 5 -4.58 -6.08 7.75
C LEU A 5 -3.46 -5.38 6.96
N THR A 6 -3.77 -4.34 6.20
CA THR A 6 -2.79 -3.52 5.48
C THR A 6 -1.74 -2.96 6.44
N LEU A 7 -2.16 -2.29 7.53
CA LEU A 7 -1.22 -1.73 8.50
C LEU A 7 -0.37 -2.82 9.19
N LEU A 8 -0.97 -3.99 9.48
CA LEU A 8 -0.25 -5.12 10.07
C LEU A 8 0.86 -5.66 9.16
N VAL A 9 0.67 -5.62 7.84
CA VAL A 9 1.63 -6.13 6.85
C VAL A 9 2.64 -5.04 6.46
N GLU A 10 2.17 -3.85 6.13
CA GLU A 10 2.99 -2.82 5.51
C GLU A 10 3.86 -2.06 6.52
N VAL A 11 3.34 -1.77 7.71
CA VAL A 11 4.09 -0.99 8.70
C VAL A 11 5.40 -1.71 9.10
N PRO A 12 5.42 -3.02 9.39
CA PRO A 12 6.67 -3.73 9.63
C PRO A 12 7.62 -3.71 8.43
N LEU A 13 7.13 -3.92 7.21
CA LEU A 13 7.96 -3.95 5.99
C LEU A 13 8.61 -2.59 5.72
N TYR A 14 7.82 -1.52 5.77
CA TYR A 14 8.35 -0.15 5.66
C TYR A 14 9.35 0.15 6.78
N THR A 15 9.00 -0.19 8.03
CA THR A 15 9.87 0.08 9.18
C THR A 15 11.22 -0.61 9.00
N VAL A 16 11.23 -1.89 8.61
CA VAL A 16 12.47 -2.65 8.36
C VAL A 16 13.25 -2.04 7.18
N ALA A 17 12.60 -1.78 6.04
CA ALA A 17 13.27 -1.21 4.87
C ALA A 17 13.91 0.15 5.16
N LEU A 18 13.15 1.06 5.76
CA LEU A 18 13.60 2.42 6.05
C LEU A 18 14.66 2.47 7.17
N THR A 19 14.58 1.59 8.17
CA THR A 19 15.59 1.53 9.23
C THR A 19 16.89 0.88 8.76
N ARG A 20 16.80 -0.28 8.08
CA ARG A 20 17.97 -1.08 7.71
C ARG A 20 18.68 -0.56 6.47
N ALA A 21 17.94 -0.11 5.46
CA ALA A 21 18.54 0.39 4.21
C ALA A 21 18.57 1.92 4.15
N GLY A 22 17.69 2.61 4.88
CA GLY A 22 17.61 4.08 4.88
C GLY A 22 18.25 4.78 6.08
N GLY A 23 18.65 4.05 7.13
CA GLY A 23 19.21 4.63 8.36
C GLY A 23 18.22 5.49 9.15
N ILE A 24 16.92 5.37 8.89
CA ILE A 24 15.88 6.18 9.54
C ILE A 24 15.59 5.62 10.94
N ARG A 25 15.33 6.50 11.91
CA ARG A 25 14.96 6.08 13.28
C ARG A 25 13.68 5.23 13.25
N PRO A 26 13.61 4.10 13.99
CA PRO A 26 12.48 3.17 13.94
C PRO A 26 11.12 3.82 14.19
N ALA A 27 11.02 4.68 15.21
CA ALA A 27 9.76 5.39 15.51
C ALA A 27 9.30 6.30 14.36
N ARG A 28 10.24 6.99 13.69
CA ARG A 28 9.95 7.84 12.54
C ARG A 28 9.56 7.00 11.32
N ALA A 29 10.23 5.88 11.09
CA ALA A 29 9.91 4.97 10.01
C ALA A 29 8.50 4.37 10.16
N ALA A 30 8.16 3.90 11.37
CA ALA A 30 6.83 3.39 11.68
C ALA A 30 5.74 4.46 11.55
N ALA A 31 5.98 5.67 12.07
CA ALA A 31 5.05 6.77 11.93
C ALA A 31 4.83 7.17 10.46
N ALA A 32 5.91 7.25 9.67
CA ALA A 32 5.82 7.51 8.24
C ALA A 32 5.01 6.42 7.52
N ALA A 33 5.26 5.14 7.82
CA ALA A 33 4.54 4.02 7.26
C ALA A 33 3.03 4.08 7.53
N VAL A 34 2.65 4.36 8.78
CA VAL A 34 1.24 4.54 9.15
C VAL A 34 0.61 5.71 8.38
N LEU A 35 1.30 6.86 8.33
CA LEU A 35 0.77 8.06 7.68
C LEU A 35 0.60 7.88 6.18
N VAL A 36 1.53 7.23 5.47
CA VAL A 36 1.37 6.98 4.03
C VAL A 36 0.21 6.04 3.77
N ASN A 37 0.09 4.95 4.53
CA ASN A 37 -1.01 3.99 4.41
C ASN A 37 -2.38 4.64 4.65
N LEU A 38 -2.49 5.49 5.68
CA LEU A 38 -3.72 6.23 5.98
C LEU A 38 -4.09 7.23 4.89
N ALA A 39 -3.11 7.79 4.18
CA ALA A 39 -3.36 8.74 3.11
C ALA A 39 -3.77 8.07 1.79
N THR A 40 -3.30 6.85 1.52
CA THR A 40 -3.47 6.19 0.21
C THR A 40 -4.61 5.18 0.19
N HIS A 41 -4.69 4.31 1.18
CA HIS A 41 -5.57 3.14 1.13
C HIS A 41 -7.07 3.47 1.21
N PRO A 42 -7.53 4.39 2.09
CA PRO A 42 -8.93 4.81 2.08
C PRO A 42 -9.38 5.38 0.72
N LEU A 43 -8.50 6.12 0.04
CA LEU A 43 -8.79 6.71 -1.26
C LEU A 43 -8.84 5.64 -2.36
N LEU A 44 -7.90 4.70 -2.36
CA LEU A 44 -7.90 3.56 -3.27
C LEU A 44 -9.20 2.76 -3.15
N TRP A 45 -9.60 2.40 -1.93
CA TRP A 45 -10.83 1.63 -1.73
C TRP A 45 -12.08 2.44 -2.04
N TRP A 46 -12.08 3.75 -1.79
CA TRP A 46 -13.18 4.61 -2.22
C TRP A 46 -13.29 4.60 -3.75
N PHE A 47 -12.19 4.74 -4.48
CA PHE A 47 -12.15 4.68 -5.93
C PHE A 47 -12.58 3.31 -6.49
N LEU A 48 -12.14 2.21 -5.90
CA LEU A 48 -12.54 0.86 -6.33
C LEU A 48 -13.99 0.52 -5.93
N GLY A 49 -14.46 1.05 -4.80
CA GLY A 49 -15.79 0.80 -4.25
C GLY A 49 -16.90 1.63 -4.90
N HIS A 50 -16.62 2.90 -5.23
CA HIS A 50 -17.58 3.86 -5.77
C HIS A 50 -17.30 4.28 -7.21
N GLY A 51 -16.07 4.09 -7.68
CA GLY A 51 -15.66 4.44 -9.05
C GLY A 51 -15.95 3.34 -10.06
N ALA A 52 -15.45 3.58 -11.28
CA ALA A 52 -15.71 2.83 -12.52
C ALA A 52 -15.62 1.29 -12.42
N ALA A 53 -14.88 0.75 -11.45
CA ALA A 53 -14.68 -0.68 -11.26
C ALA A 53 -15.96 -1.43 -10.85
N ARG A 54 -16.87 -0.79 -10.09
CA ARG A 54 -18.15 -1.42 -9.68
C ARG A 54 -19.29 -1.14 -10.66
N SER A 55 -19.21 -0.02 -11.37
CA SER A 55 -20.25 0.48 -12.29
C SER A 55 -20.25 -0.18 -13.66
N THR A 56 -19.13 -0.81 -14.07
CA THR A 56 -18.96 -1.34 -15.43
C THR A 56 -19.27 -2.84 -15.57
N GLY A 57 -19.48 -3.57 -14.47
CA GLY A 57 -19.84 -5.00 -14.47
C GLY A 57 -18.80 -5.97 -15.08
N SER A 58 -17.71 -5.46 -15.66
CA SER A 58 -16.67 -6.24 -16.30
C SER A 58 -15.53 -6.52 -15.34
N ALA A 59 -15.22 -7.81 -15.12
CA ALA A 59 -14.07 -8.23 -14.34
C ALA A 59 -12.75 -7.66 -14.87
N ALA A 60 -12.60 -7.55 -16.20
CA ALA A 60 -11.41 -6.97 -16.81
C ALA A 60 -11.27 -5.49 -16.44
N ALA A 61 -12.36 -4.71 -16.48
CA ALA A 61 -12.34 -3.30 -16.08
C ALA A 61 -11.97 -3.12 -14.60
N TYR A 62 -12.49 -3.99 -13.72
CA TYR A 62 -12.11 -4.00 -12.31
C TYR A 62 -10.61 -4.25 -12.13
N TRP A 63 -10.07 -5.30 -12.74
CA TRP A 63 -8.65 -5.66 -12.58
C TRP A 63 -7.70 -4.63 -13.20
N THR A 64 -8.08 -4.00 -14.31
CA THR A 64 -7.33 -2.87 -14.88
C THR A 64 -7.33 -1.68 -13.93
N ALA A 65 -8.50 -1.29 -13.40
CA ALA A 65 -8.60 -0.18 -12.45
C ALA A 65 -7.82 -0.45 -11.15
N PHE A 66 -7.86 -1.70 -10.67
CA PHE A 66 -7.08 -2.16 -9.53
C PHE A 66 -5.57 -2.02 -9.79
N GLY A 67 -5.06 -2.59 -10.89
CA GLY A 67 -3.62 -2.52 -11.19
C GLY A 67 -3.10 -1.08 -11.37
N LEU A 68 -3.88 -0.22 -12.04
CA LEU A 68 -3.53 1.20 -12.16
C LEU A 68 -3.59 1.94 -10.82
N GLY A 69 -4.58 1.62 -9.99
CA GLY A 69 -4.74 2.18 -8.65
C GLY A 69 -3.56 1.82 -7.74
N GLU A 70 -3.17 0.56 -7.70
CA GLU A 70 -2.01 0.07 -6.92
C GLU A 70 -0.70 0.71 -7.40
N ALA A 71 -0.50 0.83 -8.72
CA ALA A 71 0.66 1.52 -9.27
C ALA A 71 0.70 3.00 -8.87
N ALA A 72 -0.45 3.68 -8.87
CA ALA A 72 -0.56 5.07 -8.42
C ALA A 72 -0.33 5.21 -6.91
N VAL A 73 -0.88 4.31 -6.10
CA VAL A 73 -0.62 4.25 -4.65
C VAL A 73 0.87 4.09 -4.39
N CYS A 74 1.53 3.12 -5.05
CA CYS A 74 2.96 2.90 -4.89
C CYS A 74 3.78 4.17 -5.17
N ALA A 75 3.43 4.89 -6.23
CA ALA A 75 4.09 6.14 -6.59
C ALA A 75 3.84 7.27 -5.58
N VAL A 76 2.60 7.41 -5.12
CA VAL A 76 2.22 8.42 -4.12
C VAL A 76 2.89 8.15 -2.78
N GLU A 77 2.92 6.91 -2.32
CA GLU A 77 3.58 6.56 -1.06
C GLU A 77 5.09 6.78 -1.13
N ALA A 78 5.73 6.37 -2.23
CA ALA A 78 7.14 6.66 -2.48
C ALA A 78 7.42 8.18 -2.42
N ALA A 79 6.53 8.99 -2.99
CA ALA A 79 6.60 10.45 -2.93
C ALA A 79 6.41 11.00 -1.52
N LEU A 80 5.43 10.50 -0.75
CA LEU A 80 5.13 10.92 0.62
C LEU A 80 6.23 10.56 1.62
N LEU A 81 7.01 9.50 1.36
CA LEU A 81 8.17 9.16 2.19
C LEU A 81 9.25 10.25 2.20
N ARG A 82 9.35 11.07 1.15
CA ARG A 82 10.33 12.17 1.12
C ARG A 82 10.12 13.17 2.26
N PRO A 83 8.96 13.84 2.40
CA PRO A 83 8.74 14.74 3.52
C PRO A 83 8.65 14.01 4.88
N LEU A 84 8.09 12.80 4.94
CA LEU A 84 7.86 12.11 6.21
C LEU A 84 9.13 11.47 6.78
N ALA A 85 9.94 10.84 5.94
CA ALA A 85 11.09 10.04 6.33
C ALA A 85 12.44 10.62 5.85
N GLY A 86 12.43 11.65 5.01
CA GLY A 86 13.65 12.29 4.48
C GLY A 86 14.28 11.53 3.32
N THR A 87 13.56 10.62 2.67
CA THR A 87 14.09 9.82 1.56
C THR A 87 14.25 10.64 0.27
N SER A 88 15.23 10.30 -0.54
CA SER A 88 15.38 10.85 -1.90
C SER A 88 14.57 10.04 -2.90
N LEU A 89 13.75 10.70 -3.73
CA LEU A 89 12.99 10.06 -4.81
C LEU A 89 13.87 9.57 -5.97
N ARG A 90 15.12 10.06 -6.04
CA ARG A 90 16.10 9.60 -7.03
C ARG A 90 16.71 8.24 -6.65
N GLY A 91 16.62 7.85 -5.39
CA GLY A 91 17.10 6.55 -4.92
C GLY A 91 16.03 5.46 -5.09
N PRO A 92 16.44 4.18 -5.20
CA PRO A 92 15.50 3.07 -5.38
C PRO A 92 14.70 2.75 -4.11
N LEU A 93 15.18 3.15 -2.92
CA LEU A 93 14.60 2.79 -1.63
C LEU A 93 13.09 3.08 -1.49
N PRO A 94 12.58 4.31 -1.69
CA PRO A 94 11.15 4.59 -1.50
C PRO A 94 10.26 3.79 -2.46
N TRP A 95 10.73 3.54 -3.68
CA TRP A 95 10.01 2.76 -4.69
C TRP A 95 10.00 1.27 -4.35
N ALA A 96 11.14 0.71 -3.97
CA ALA A 96 11.27 -0.70 -3.59
C ALA A 96 10.48 -1.00 -2.31
N ALA A 97 10.54 -0.12 -1.31
CA ALA A 97 9.79 -0.25 -0.06
C ALA A 97 8.28 -0.23 -0.33
N SER A 98 7.80 0.75 -1.10
CA SER A 98 6.37 0.86 -1.41
C SER A 98 5.87 -0.28 -2.27
N GLY A 99 6.55 -0.61 -3.37
CA GLY A 99 6.15 -1.73 -4.23
C GLY A 99 6.13 -3.07 -3.51
N THR A 100 7.11 -3.32 -2.63
CA THR A 100 7.18 -4.58 -1.85
C THR A 100 6.10 -4.63 -0.78
N ALA A 101 5.85 -3.53 -0.07
CA ALA A 101 4.81 -3.45 0.96
C ALA A 101 3.42 -3.67 0.35
N ASN A 102 3.09 -2.97 -0.74
CA ASN A 102 1.81 -3.11 -1.44
C ASN A 102 1.64 -4.52 -2.01
N ALA A 103 2.67 -5.08 -2.66
CA ALA A 103 2.58 -6.45 -3.17
C ALA A 103 2.31 -7.49 -2.05
N ALA A 104 2.98 -7.35 -0.91
CA ALA A 104 2.74 -8.21 0.25
C ALA A 104 1.33 -8.03 0.83
N SER A 105 0.83 -6.79 0.89
CA SER A 105 -0.50 -6.43 1.37
C SER A 105 -1.61 -6.99 0.47
N VAL A 106 -1.44 -6.90 -0.86
CA VAL A 106 -2.34 -7.51 -1.84
C VAL A 106 -2.36 -9.03 -1.70
N LEU A 107 -1.20 -9.67 -1.61
CA LEU A 107 -1.12 -11.12 -1.39
C LEU A 107 -1.79 -11.53 -0.08
N ALA A 108 -1.56 -10.80 1.01
CA ALA A 108 -2.21 -11.03 2.28
C ALA A 108 -3.74 -10.89 2.17
N GLY A 109 -4.22 -9.87 1.46
CA GLY A 109 -5.65 -9.67 1.19
C GLY A 109 -6.27 -10.79 0.37
N LEU A 110 -5.58 -11.28 -0.67
CA LEU A 110 -6.02 -12.40 -1.51
C LEU A 110 -6.08 -13.72 -0.73
N LEU A 111 -5.16 -13.95 0.21
CA LEU A 111 -5.14 -15.14 1.05
C LEU A 111 -6.17 -15.06 2.19
N ALA A 112 -6.33 -13.89 2.81
CA ALA A 112 -7.25 -13.69 3.93
C ALA A 112 -8.71 -13.55 3.47
N GLY A 113 -8.97 -13.03 2.26
CA GLY A 113 -10.30 -12.82 1.72
C GLY A 113 -11.20 -14.07 1.73
N PRO A 114 -10.74 -15.21 1.15
CA PRO A 114 -11.47 -16.48 1.20
C PRO A 114 -11.71 -16.97 2.64
N LEU A 115 -10.70 -16.84 3.51
CA LEU A 115 -10.77 -17.25 4.92
C LEU A 115 -11.80 -16.43 5.73
N ILE A 116 -11.92 -15.13 5.44
CA ILE A 116 -12.84 -14.22 6.13
C ILE A 116 -14.28 -14.35 5.60
N THR A 117 -14.44 -14.63 4.30
CA THR A 117 -15.77 -14.69 3.65
C THR A 117 -16.37 -16.09 3.59
N GLY A 118 -15.60 -17.13 3.95
CA GLY A 118 -16.04 -18.52 3.96
C GLY A 118 -16.35 -19.09 2.56
N ARG A 119 -15.88 -18.43 1.49
CA ARG A 119 -16.08 -18.85 0.10
C ARG A 119 -14.77 -19.44 -0.41
N TRP A 120 -14.79 -20.73 -0.72
CA TRP A 120 -13.73 -21.47 -1.43
C TRP A 120 -14.05 -21.50 -2.92
#